data_AF-A0A5C8PR12-F1
#
_entry.id   AF-A0A5C8PR12-F1
#
_cell.length_a   1.000
_cell.length_b   1.000
_cell.length_c   1.000
_cell.angle_alpha   90.00
_cell.angle_beta   90.00
_cell.angle_gamma   90.00
#
_symmetry.space_group_name_H-M   'P 1'
#
loop_
_entity.id
_entity.type
_entity.pdbx_description
1 polymer ?
#
loop_
_entity_poly.entity_id
_entity_poly.type
_entity_poly.pdbx_seq_one_letter_code
_entity_poly.pdbx_strand_id
1 'polypeptide(L)'
;MRQVADWRSSTLFSDAERAALEYAERMTITGQRVDDALFERLKRHFDEPKLVELTAAIALENFRSKFNVPLQVDAQGFCIVPQRGT
;
A
#
# COMPACT_ATOMS: atom_id res chain seq x y z
N MET A 1 -1.29 4.56 13.04
CA MET A 1 -0.75 4.69 11.67
C MET A 1 0.74 4.97 11.56
N ARG A 2 1.43 5.51 12.58
CA ARG A 2 2.87 5.87 12.48
C ARG A 2 3.80 4.70 12.10
N GLN A 3 3.48 3.49 12.55
CA GLN A 3 4.28 2.28 12.30
C GLN A 3 4.23 1.79 10.85
N VAL A 4 3.20 2.17 10.08
CA VAL A 4 3.07 1.77 8.66
C VAL A 4 4.15 2.44 7.81
N ALA A 5 4.58 3.65 8.15
CA ALA A 5 5.69 4.32 7.44
C ALA A 5 7.01 3.55 7.61
N ASP A 6 7.21 2.92 8.78
CA ASP A 6 8.42 2.21 9.16
C ASP A 6 8.22 0.68 9.15
N TRP A 7 7.27 0.18 8.33
CA TRP A 7 6.81 -1.21 8.39
C TRP A 7 7.91 -2.25 8.21
N ARG A 8 8.96 -1.91 7.45
CA ARG A 8 10.11 -2.81 7.21
C ARG A 8 10.87 -3.13 8.49
N SER A 9 11.03 -2.16 9.39
CA SER A 9 11.73 -2.31 10.67
C SER A 9 10.79 -2.58 11.85
N SER A 10 9.49 -2.33 11.72
CA SER A 10 8.52 -2.53 12.80
C SER A 10 8.31 -4.01 13.10
N THR A 11 8.34 -4.43 14.36
CA THR A 11 8.07 -5.82 14.78
C THR A 11 6.59 -6.15 14.88
N LEU A 12 5.70 -5.20 14.57
CA LEU A 12 4.26 -5.34 14.75
C LEU A 12 3.56 -6.06 13.60
N PHE A 13 4.23 -6.22 12.45
CA PHE A 13 3.65 -6.81 11.25
C PHE A 13 4.15 -8.24 11.04
N SER A 14 3.20 -9.13 10.83
CA SER A 14 3.41 -10.50 10.36
C SER A 14 3.99 -10.54 8.95
N ASP A 15 4.49 -11.70 8.53
CA ASP A 15 5.03 -11.89 7.18
C ASP A 15 3.99 -11.64 6.08
N ALA A 16 2.72 -12.01 6.34
CA ALA A 16 1.61 -11.76 5.44
C ALA A 16 1.35 -10.24 5.27
N GLU A 17 1.31 -9.50 6.37
CA GLU A 17 1.11 -8.05 6.36
C GLU A 17 2.28 -7.33 5.69
N ARG A 18 3.52 -7.77 5.94
CA ARG A 18 4.72 -7.24 5.28
C ARG A 18 4.69 -7.46 3.77
N ALA A 19 4.27 -8.64 3.32
CA ALA A 19 4.12 -8.93 1.88
C ALA A 19 3.04 -8.03 1.25
N ALA A 20 1.90 -7.85 1.91
CA ALA A 20 0.83 -6.96 1.46
C ALA A 20 1.27 -5.47 1.41
N LEU A 21 2.01 -5.01 2.40
CA LEU A 21 2.55 -3.64 2.44
C LEU A 21 3.58 -3.39 1.34
N GLU A 22 4.47 -4.35 1.08
CA GLU A 22 5.41 -4.27 -0.04
C GLU A 22 4.67 -4.24 -1.39
N TYR A 23 3.65 -5.09 -1.54
CA TYR A 23 2.82 -5.13 -2.75
C TYR A 23 2.11 -3.79 -3.00
N ALA A 24 1.51 -3.21 -1.95
CA ALA A 24 0.88 -1.89 -2.02
C ALA A 24 1.88 -0.80 -2.41
N GLU A 25 3.09 -0.81 -1.85
CA GLU A 25 4.13 0.15 -2.20
C GLU A 25 4.54 0.04 -3.67
N ARG A 26 4.81 -1.18 -4.15
CA ARG A 26 5.24 -1.41 -5.54
C ARG A 26 4.14 -1.13 -6.58
N MET A 27 2.87 -1.30 -6.23
CA MET A 27 1.74 -0.89 -7.08
C MET A 27 1.55 0.63 -7.15
N THR A 28 2.03 1.36 -6.13
CA THR A 28 1.73 2.79 -5.96
C THR A 28 2.86 3.69 -6.44
N ILE A 29 4.12 3.30 -6.17
CA ILE A 29 5.29 4.10 -6.54
C ILE A 29 5.60 3.91 -8.03
N THR A 30 5.55 5.02 -8.78
CA THR A 30 5.87 5.02 -10.21
C THR A 30 7.29 4.51 -10.45
N GLY A 31 7.44 3.59 -11.41
CA GLY A 31 8.73 2.98 -11.76
C GLY A 31 9.06 1.71 -10.97
N GLN A 32 8.31 1.39 -9.92
CA GLN A 32 8.42 0.09 -9.26
C GLN A 32 7.58 -0.97 -9.97
N ARG A 33 8.00 -2.24 -9.85
CA ARG A 33 7.29 -3.39 -10.41
C ARG A 33 7.09 -4.45 -9.34
N VAL A 34 5.91 -5.07 -9.35
CA VAL A 34 5.69 -6.33 -8.66
C VAL A 34 6.41 -7.40 -9.46
N ASP A 35 7.44 -8.00 -8.87
CA ASP A 35 8.17 -9.10 -9.49
C ASP A 35 7.60 -10.46 -9.07
N ASP A 36 7.98 -11.51 -9.80
CA ASP A 36 7.50 -12.87 -9.54
C ASP A 36 7.85 -13.35 -8.13
N ALA A 37 9.00 -12.91 -7.59
CA ALA A 37 9.43 -13.28 -6.24
C ALA A 37 8.47 -12.72 -5.16
N LEU A 38 8.04 -11.47 -5.30
CA LEU A 38 7.02 -10.87 -4.44
C LEU A 38 5.66 -11.54 -4.65
N PHE A 39 5.30 -11.85 -5.90
CA PHE A 39 4.03 -12.50 -6.19
C PHE A 39 3.94 -13.91 -5.59
N GLU A 40 5.00 -14.70 -5.67
CA GLU A 40 5.08 -16.01 -5.03
C GLU A 40 5.06 -15.92 -3.51
N ARG A 41 5.69 -14.88 -2.92
CA ARG A 41 5.56 -14.61 -1.48
C ARG A 41 4.11 -14.36 -1.07
N LEU A 42 3.37 -13.56 -1.84
CA LEU A 42 1.97 -13.26 -1.58
C LEU A 42 1.10 -14.52 -1.63
N LYS A 43 1.32 -15.40 -2.63
CA LYS A 43 0.58 -16.67 -2.77
C LYS A 43 0.79 -17.65 -1.62
N ARG A 44 1.85 -17.50 -0.81
CA ARG A 44 2.04 -18.29 0.42
C ARG A 44 1.12 -17.86 1.56
N HIS A 45 0.54 -16.66 1.49
CA HIS A 45 -0.29 -16.09 2.55
C HIS A 45 -1.74 -15.84 2.12
N PHE A 46 -1.97 -15.61 0.83
CA PHE A 46 -3.27 -15.25 0.27
C PHE A 46 -3.63 -16.22 -0.86
N ASP A 47 -4.87 -16.72 -0.81
CA ASP A 47 -5.46 -17.43 -1.95
C ASP A 47 -5.81 -16.45 -3.08
N GLU A 48 -6.13 -16.98 -4.27
CA GLU A 48 -6.40 -16.17 -5.45
C GLU A 48 -7.52 -15.13 -5.22
N PRO A 49 -8.68 -15.47 -4.61
CA PRO A 49 -9.72 -14.48 -4.33
C PRO A 49 -9.21 -13.34 -3.44
N LYS A 50 -8.48 -13.64 -2.35
CA LYS A 50 -7.91 -12.61 -1.47
C LYS A 50 -6.88 -11.74 -2.19
N LEU A 51 -6.10 -12.30 -3.12
CA LEU A 51 -5.16 -11.50 -3.91
C LEU A 51 -5.86 -10.54 -4.85
N VAL A 52 -6.96 -10.97 -5.47
CA VAL A 52 -7.80 -10.11 -6.30
C VAL A 52 -8.40 -8.97 -5.46
N GLU A 53 -8.95 -9.29 -4.28
CA GLU A 53 -9.49 -8.29 -3.36
C GLU A 53 -8.42 -7.28 -2.90
N LEU A 54 -7.24 -7.76 -2.51
CA LEU A 54 -6.11 -6.90 -2.11
C LEU A 54 -5.70 -5.96 -3.25
N THR A 55 -5.60 -6.50 -4.48
CA THR A 55 -5.25 -5.72 -5.66
C THR A 55 -6.29 -4.65 -5.97
N ALA A 56 -7.57 -5.00 -5.88
CA ALA A 56 -8.68 -4.08 -6.10
C ALA A 56 -8.69 -2.93 -5.06
N ALA A 57 -8.46 -3.25 -3.79
CA ALA A 57 -8.38 -2.26 -2.72
C ALA A 57 -7.24 -1.26 -2.95
N ILE A 58 -6.03 -1.75 -3.28
CA ILE A 58 -4.88 -0.89 -3.58
C ILE A 58 -5.15 -0.03 -4.81
N ALA A 59 -5.71 -0.61 -5.87
CA ALA A 59 -6.05 0.11 -7.09
C ALA A 59 -7.06 1.25 -6.84
N LEU A 60 -8.06 1.02 -5.99
CA LEU A 60 -9.06 2.02 -5.63
C LEU A 60 -8.43 3.21 -4.89
N GLU A 61 -7.50 2.96 -3.96
CA GLU A 61 -6.79 4.04 -3.27
C GLU A 61 -5.86 4.81 -4.21
N ASN A 62 -5.21 4.11 -5.16
CA ASN A 62 -4.42 4.77 -6.19
C ASN A 62 -5.28 5.64 -7.11
N PHE A 63 -6.48 5.19 -7.47
CA PHE A 63 -7.46 6.00 -8.20
C PHE A 63 -7.86 7.25 -7.39
N ARG A 64 -8.24 7.08 -6.13
CA ARG A 64 -8.62 8.19 -5.25
C ARG A 64 -7.50 9.23 -5.12
N SER A 65 -6.24 8.80 -4.96
CA SER A 65 -5.10 9.71 -4.87
C SER A 65 -4.92 10.58 -6.12
N LYS A 66 -5.28 10.08 -7.30
CA LYS A 66 -5.18 10.79 -8.59
C LYS A 66 -6.44 11.57 -8.94
N PHE A 67 -7.59 11.14 -8.45
CA PHE A 67 -8.89 11.75 -8.72
C PHE A 67 -9.19 12.91 -7.76
N ASN A 68 -8.93 12.72 -6.46
CA ASN A 68 -9.31 13.69 -5.43
C ASN A 68 -8.44 14.96 -5.47
N VAL A 69 -7.13 14.80 -5.67
CA VAL A 69 -6.15 15.91 -5.68
C VAL A 69 -6.50 17.02 -6.69
N PRO A 70 -6.72 16.74 -7.98
CA PRO A 70 -7.06 17.78 -8.95
C PRO A 70 -8.45 18.42 -8.69
N LEU A 71 -9.34 17.74 -7.98
CA LEU A 71 -10.67 18.23 -7.61
C LEU A 71 -10.71 18.94 -6.26
N GLN A 72 -9.55 19.14 -5.62
CA GLN A 72 -9.44 19.78 -4.30
C GLN A 72 -10.34 19.11 -3.23
N VAL A 73 -10.50 17.79 -3.34
CA VAL A 73 -11.18 17.01 -2.30
C VAL A 73 -10.16 16.77 -1.19
N ASP A 74 -10.19 17.66 -0.20
CA ASP A 74 -9.23 17.66 0.90
C ASP A 74 -9.48 16.53 1.90
N ALA A 75 -8.40 16.12 2.58
CA ALA A 75 -8.51 15.24 3.71
C ALA A 75 -9.25 15.94 4.85
N GLN A 76 -10.12 15.20 5.54
CA GLN A 76 -10.93 15.71 6.65
C GLN A 76 -10.13 15.90 7.96
N GLY A 77 -8.79 15.92 7.89
CA GLY A 77 -7.90 16.09 9.04
C GLY A 77 -7.72 14.86 9.95
N PHE A 78 -8.32 13.71 9.63
CA PHE A 78 -8.19 12.50 10.44
C PHE A 78 -6.86 11.75 10.23
N CYS A 79 -6.19 11.96 9.09
CA CYS A 79 -4.92 11.34 8.77
C CYS A 79 -3.76 12.31 9.01
N ILE A 80 -2.74 11.87 9.76
CA ILE A 80 -1.48 12.61 9.91
C ILE A 80 -0.69 12.47 8.61
N VAL A 81 -0.60 13.54 7.83
CA VAL A 81 0.30 13.60 6.68
C VAL A 81 1.70 13.92 7.20
N PRO A 82 2.72 13.07 6.97
CA PRO A 82 4.09 13.41 7.31
C PRO A 82 4.49 14.68 6.57
N GLN A 83 4.88 15.73 7.29
CA GLN A 83 5.41 16.93 6.65
C GLN A 83 6.73 16.57 5.97
N ARG A 84 6.78 16.71 4.64
CA ARG A 84 8.08 16.67 3.93
C ARG A 84 8.87 17.88 4.41
N GLY A 85 9.99 17.63 5.08
CA GLY A 85 10.91 18.68 5.49
C GLY A 85 11.31 19.53 4.27
N THR A 86 11.26 20.85 4.46
CA THR A 86 11.80 21.86 3.54
C THR A 86 13.31 21.76 3.40
#